data_AF-A0A5C3NX63-F1
#
_entry.id   AF-A0A5C3NX63-F1
#
_cell.length_a   1.000
_cell.length_b   1.000
_cell.length_c   1.000
_cell.angle_alpha   90.00
_cell.angle_beta   90.00
_cell.angle_gamma   90.00
#
_symmetry.space_group_name_H-M   'P 1'
#
loop_
_entity.id
_entity.type
_entity.pdbx_description
1 polymer ?
#
loop_
_entity_poly.entity_id
_entity_poly.type
_entity_poly.pdbx_seq_one_letter_code
_entity_poly.pdbx_strand_id
1 'polypeptide(L)'
;EEYEKKKKKRSTQRMNEARAEMIMQVDDGQLSHMRSRDPMEIWETLAKVHKARGFATQLAMKRQFLTSKKKPTQSMQAWIG
;
A
#
# COMPACT_ATOMS: atom_id res chain seq x y z
N GLU A 1 -9.62 20.54 10.21
CA GLU A 1 -10.11 20.65 11.61
C GLU A 1 -11.21 19.65 11.99
N GLU A 2 -12.22 19.43 11.15
CA GLU A 2 -13.32 18.50 11.48
C GLU A 2 -12.86 17.05 11.68
N TYR A 3 -11.89 16.61 10.88
CA TYR A 3 -11.26 15.29 10.98
C TYR A 3 -10.60 15.04 12.35
N GLU A 4 -9.84 16.01 12.85
CA GLU A 4 -9.19 15.94 14.17
C GLU A 4 -10.20 15.90 15.31
N LYS A 5 -11.31 16.64 15.19
CA LYS A 5 -12.41 16.58 16.17
C LYS A 5 -13.09 15.20 16.18
N LYS A 6 -13.24 14.57 15.01
CA LYS A 6 -13.76 13.19 14.91
C LYS A 6 -12.78 12.16 15.49
N LYS A 7 -11.47 12.34 15.29
CA LYS A 7 -10.43 11.47 15.85
C LYS A 7 -10.46 11.43 17.39
N LYS A 8 -10.72 12.57 18.03
CA LYS A 8 -10.86 12.70 19.50
C LYS A 8 -12.14 12.09 20.08
N LYS A 9 -13.19 11.93 19.27
CA LYS A 9 -14.48 11.34 19.68
C LYS A 9 -14.55 9.82 19.51
N ARG A 10 -13.44 9.15 19.14
CA ARG A 10 -13.41 7.71 18.95
C ARG A 10 -13.52 7.00 20.30
N SER A 11 -14.47 6.05 20.40
CA SER A 11 -14.61 5.19 21.58
C SER A 11 -13.45 4.19 21.64
N THR A 12 -12.87 4.02 22.83
CA THR A 12 -11.79 3.05 23.10
C THR A 12 -12.22 1.62 22.77
N GLN A 13 -13.48 1.26 23.03
CA GLN A 13 -13.99 -0.07 22.69
C GLN A 13 -13.93 -0.32 21.17
N ARG A 14 -14.44 0.62 20.37
CA ARG A 14 -14.40 0.52 18.90
C ARG A 14 -12.99 0.50 18.35
N MET A 15 -12.04 1.20 18.98
CA MET A 15 -10.63 1.15 18.58
C MET A 15 -10.01 -0.23 18.87
N ASN A 16 -10.35 -0.85 20.01
CA ASN A 16 -9.88 -2.19 20.34
C ASN A 16 -10.47 -3.26 19.41
N GLU A 17 -11.77 -3.15 19.10
CA GLU A 17 -12.46 -4.03 18.14
C GLU A 17 -11.80 -3.92 16.75
N ALA A 18 -11.63 -2.71 16.22
CA ALA A 18 -10.97 -2.49 14.94
C ALA A 18 -9.53 -3.03 14.92
N ARG A 19 -8.77 -2.86 16.02
CA ARG A 19 -7.43 -3.43 16.13
C ARG A 19 -7.45 -4.96 16.11
N ALA A 20 -8.39 -5.58 16.83
CA ALA A 20 -8.51 -7.04 16.85
C ALA A 20 -8.89 -7.58 15.47
N GLU A 21 -9.83 -6.93 14.78
CA GLU A 21 -10.18 -7.28 13.40
C GLU A 21 -8.98 -7.17 12.46
N MET A 22 -8.21 -6.09 12.54
CA MET A 22 -6.98 -5.94 11.74
C MET A 22 -5.98 -7.07 12.01
N ILE A 23 -5.78 -7.46 13.26
CA ILE A 23 -4.87 -8.57 13.63
C ILE A 23 -5.36 -9.90 13.06
N MET A 24 -6.66 -10.15 13.03
CA MET A 24 -7.23 -11.39 12.48
C MET A 24 -7.15 -11.47 10.95
N GLN A 25 -6.96 -10.34 10.26
CA GLN A 25 -7.00 -10.25 8.79
C GLN A 25 -5.62 -10.12 8.14
N VAL A 26 -4.54 -10.02 8.93
CA VAL A 26 -3.17 -9.89 8.42
C VAL A 26 -2.41 -11.19 8.50
N ASP A 27 -1.46 -11.37 7.57
CA ASP A 27 -0.56 -12.52 7.57
C ASP A 27 0.43 -12.46 8.75
N ASP A 28 0.93 -13.61 9.19
CA ASP A 28 1.85 -13.71 10.35
C ASP A 28 3.07 -12.79 10.24
N GLY A 29 3.61 -12.61 9.02
CA GLY A 29 4.75 -11.72 8.77
C GLY A 29 4.45 -10.22 9.02
N GLN A 30 3.17 -9.84 9.03
CA GLN A 30 2.70 -8.47 9.19
C GLN A 30 2.29 -8.15 10.64
N LEU A 31 2.24 -9.15 11.53
CA LEU A 31 1.95 -8.95 12.95
C LEU A 31 2.94 -7.99 13.63
N SER A 32 4.17 -7.92 13.11
CA SER A 32 5.18 -6.94 13.54
C SER A 32 4.71 -5.48 13.42
N HIS A 33 3.78 -5.19 12.50
CA HIS A 33 3.20 -3.87 12.27
C HIS A 33 1.97 -3.58 13.15
N MET A 34 1.46 -4.56 13.93
CA MET A 34 0.24 -4.45 14.76
C MET A 34 0.50 -3.97 16.20
N ARG A 35 1.70 -3.41 16.47
CA ARG A 35 2.15 -3.06 17.83
C ARG A 35 1.47 -1.82 18.41
N SER A 36 1.02 -0.89 17.57
CA SER A 36 0.32 0.31 18.05
C SER A 36 -1.04 -0.05 18.67
N ARG A 37 -1.49 0.81 19.58
CA ARG A 37 -2.86 0.75 20.13
C ARG A 37 -3.85 1.49 19.25
N ASP A 38 -3.42 2.45 18.43
CA ASP A 38 -4.31 3.16 17.50
C ASP A 38 -4.38 2.40 16.16
N PRO A 39 -5.56 1.89 15.77
CA PRO A 39 -5.76 1.24 14.47
C PRO A 39 -5.35 2.11 13.28
N MET A 40 -5.44 3.44 13.40
CA MET A 40 -5.07 4.36 12.34
C MET A 40 -3.57 4.33 12.05
N GLU A 41 -2.73 4.27 13.09
CA GLU A 41 -1.27 4.18 12.93
C GLU A 41 -0.85 2.83 12.34
N ILE A 42 -1.53 1.76 12.74
CA ILE A 42 -1.36 0.43 12.15
C ILE A 42 -1.70 0.49 10.66
N TRP A 43 -2.85 1.09 10.31
CA TRP A 43 -3.29 1.21 8.92
C TRP A 43 -2.32 2.02 8.08
N GLU A 44 -1.80 3.15 8.58
CA GLU A 44 -0.79 3.93 7.89
C GLU A 44 0.51 3.15 7.66
N THR A 45 0.92 2.35 8.64
CA THR A 45 2.12 1.51 8.53
C THR A 45 1.93 0.43 7.47
N LEU A 46 0.79 -0.28 7.52
CA LEU A 46 0.42 -1.24 6.48
C LEU A 46 0.34 -0.58 5.12
N ALA A 47 -0.31 0.57 5.01
CA ALA A 47 -0.40 1.32 3.77
C ALA A 47 1.00 1.66 3.23
N LYS A 48 1.95 2.08 4.07
CA LYS A 48 3.34 2.35 3.63
C LYS A 48 4.03 1.08 3.12
N VAL A 49 3.92 -0.02 3.86
CA VAL A 49 4.55 -1.31 3.50
C VAL A 49 3.95 -1.86 2.19
N HIS A 50 2.62 -1.81 2.06
CA HIS A 50 1.90 -2.37 0.92
C HIS A 50 1.89 -1.47 -0.32
N LYS A 51 1.81 -0.15 -0.14
CA LYS A 51 1.80 0.81 -1.26
C LYS A 51 3.15 0.90 -1.97
N ALA A 52 4.23 0.41 -1.36
CA ALA A 52 5.52 0.22 -2.04
C ALA A 52 5.41 -0.69 -3.29
N ARG A 53 4.46 -1.64 -3.33
CA ARG A 53 4.18 -2.46 -4.52
C ARG A 53 3.80 -1.63 -5.75
N GLY A 54 3.22 -0.44 -5.57
CA GLY A 54 2.91 0.45 -6.68
C GLY A 54 4.16 1.17 -7.21
N PHE A 55 4.99 1.70 -6.32
CA PHE A 55 6.15 2.50 -6.72
C PHE A 55 7.24 1.67 -7.41
N ALA A 56 7.58 0.50 -6.87
CA ALA A 56 8.58 -0.38 -7.48
C ALA A 56 8.10 -0.88 -8.86
N THR A 57 6.83 -1.27 -8.98
CA THR A 57 6.22 -1.67 -10.25
C THR A 57 6.17 -0.50 -11.24
N GLN A 58 5.75 0.68 -10.79
CA GLN A 58 5.73 1.89 -11.62
C GLN A 58 7.13 2.27 -12.10
N LEU A 59 8.13 2.14 -11.24
CA LEU A 59 9.54 2.37 -11.58
C LEU A 59 10.04 1.32 -12.58
N ALA A 60 9.70 0.05 -12.40
CA ALA A 60 10.06 -1.03 -13.31
C ALA A 60 9.43 -0.81 -14.69
N MET A 61 8.13 -0.47 -14.75
CA MET A 61 7.42 -0.16 -16.00
C MET A 61 8.01 1.07 -16.71
N LYS A 62 8.33 2.13 -15.96
CA LYS A 62 9.01 3.32 -16.50
C LYS A 62 10.38 2.97 -17.06
N ARG A 63 11.17 2.17 -16.35
CA ARG A 63 12.48 1.70 -16.83
C ARG A 63 12.32 0.89 -18.11
N GLN A 64 11.42 -0.08 -18.13
CA GLN A 64 11.12 -0.91 -19.29
C GLN A 64 10.74 -0.07 -20.51
N PHE A 65 9.91 0.96 -20.33
CA PHE A 65 9.54 1.90 -21.39
C PHE A 65 10.75 2.72 -21.89
N LEU A 66 11.50 3.36 -20.98
CA LEU A 66 12.65 4.20 -21.35
C LEU A 66 13.80 3.42 -21.98
N THR A 67 13.97 2.15 -21.61
CA THR A 67 14.99 1.26 -22.18
C THR A 67 14.48 0.43 -23.36
N SER A 68 13.20 0.54 -23.72
CA SER A 68 12.63 -0.21 -24.84
C SER A 68 13.28 0.24 -26.15
N LYS A 69 13.81 -0.72 -26.90
CA LYS A 69 14.39 -0.50 -28.23
C LYS A 69 13.71 -1.40 -29.24
N LYS A 70 13.24 -0.80 -30.33
CA LYS A 70 12.72 -1.51 -31.49
C LYS A 70 13.82 -2.39 -32.09
N LYS A 71 13.52 -3.67 -32.33
CA LYS A 71 14.44 -4.56 -33.06
C LYS A 71 14.43 -4.22 -34.56
N PRO A 72 15.56 -4.37 -35.28
CA PRO A 72 15.65 -4.08 -36.72
C PRO A 72 14.63 -4.85 -37.56
N THR A 73 14.30 -6.09 -37.14
CA THR A 73 13.40 -7.00 -37.85
C THR A 73 11.94 -6.90 -37.42
N GLN A 74 11.64 -6.13 -36.36
CA GLN A 74 10.27 -5.96 -35.86
C GLN A 74 9.56 -4.92 -36.73
N SER A 75 8.26 -5.05 -36.99
CA SER A 75 7.47 -3.98 -37.63
C SER A 75 7.20 -2.85 -36.61
N MET A 76 6.81 -1.65 -37.06
CA MET A 76 6.46 -0.56 -36.13
C MET A 76 5.19 -0.90 -35.34
N GLN A 77 4.20 -1.50 -36.01
CA GLN A 77 2.94 -1.92 -35.40
C GLN A 77 3.17 -2.97 -34.30
N ALA A 78 4.05 -3.95 -34.54
CA ALA A 78 4.38 -4.99 -33.55
C ALA A 78 5.29 -4.51 -32.41
N TRP A 79 5.82 -3.28 -32.47
CA TRP A 79 6.63 -2.68 -31.40
C TRP A 79 5.83 -1.75 -30.50
N ILE A 80 4.82 -1.07 -31.06
CA ILE A 80 3.92 -0.16 -30.34
C ILE A 80 2.76 -0.93 -29.69
N GLY A 81 2.21 -1.92 -30.41
CA GLY A 81 1.14 -2.79 -29.92
C GLY A 81 1.68 -3.94 -29.09
#